data_AF-A0AA97BNE6-F1
#
_entry.id   AF-A0AA97BNE6-F1
#
_cell.length_a   1.000
_cell.length_b   1.000
_cell.length_c   1.000
_cell.angle_alpha   90.00
_cell.angle_beta   90.00
_cell.angle_gamma   90.00
#
_symmetry.space_group_name_H-M   'P 1'
#
loop_
_entity.id
_entity.type
_entity.pdbx_description
1 polymer ?
#
loop_
_entity_poly.entity_id
_entity_poly.type
_entity_poly.pdbx_seq_one_letter_code
_entity_poly.pdbx_strand_id
1 'polypeptide(L)'
;MNQLPTPLSDDEVIYISVGRVLMSNPTFKVGEFLDALAQAVSEQQGEWSDECEDWFGDGARCEVLRFGNQGWQRGRIRIRLEFFPENQKLLQAERPRQERSGGPRERAGRPPRDEIYSRRDEVYEVYREDDY
;
A
#
# COMPACT_ATOMS: atom_id res chain seq x y z
N MET A 1 -1.71 -19.88 11.87
CA MET A 1 -1.60 -20.18 10.42
C MET A 1 -0.96 -18.97 9.79
N ASN A 2 0.25 -19.11 9.24
CA ASN A 2 0.89 -18.01 8.53
C ASN A 2 0.20 -17.89 7.17
N GLN A 3 -0.32 -16.71 6.87
CA GLN A 3 -0.90 -16.44 5.56
C GLN A 3 0.26 -16.37 4.54
N LEU A 4 0.09 -17.01 3.39
CA LEU A 4 1.07 -16.94 2.31
C LEU A 4 1.00 -15.56 1.65
N PRO A 5 2.12 -15.04 1.11
CA PRO A 5 2.09 -13.82 0.32
C PRO A 5 1.11 -13.95 -0.83
N THR A 6 0.38 -12.87 -1.07
CA THR A 6 -0.57 -12.79 -2.19
C THR A 6 -0.17 -11.63 -3.10
N PRO A 7 -0.15 -11.82 -4.43
CA PRO A 7 0.12 -10.73 -5.36
C PRO A 7 -1.00 -9.69 -5.31
N LEU A 8 -0.63 -8.43 -5.24
CA LEU A 8 -1.56 -7.31 -5.25
C LEU A 8 -2.07 -7.02 -6.67
N SER A 9 -3.26 -6.44 -6.76
CA SER A 9 -3.86 -5.89 -7.97
C SER A 9 -3.54 -4.41 -8.12
N ASP A 10 -3.60 -3.90 -9.35
CA ASP A 10 -3.06 -2.58 -9.71
C ASP A 10 -3.83 -1.43 -9.05
N ASP A 11 -5.11 -1.65 -8.72
CA ASP A 11 -5.97 -0.70 -8.03
C ASP A 11 -5.83 -0.71 -6.51
N GLU A 12 -5.10 -1.67 -5.94
CA GLU A 12 -4.86 -1.70 -4.51
C GLU A 12 -3.94 -0.55 -4.08
N VAL A 13 -4.22 -0.01 -2.90
CA VAL A 13 -3.54 1.14 -2.35
C VAL A 13 -2.61 0.69 -1.25
N ILE A 14 -1.34 1.08 -1.36
CA ILE A 14 -0.30 0.81 -0.38
C ILE A 14 -0.02 2.10 0.40
N TYR A 15 0.19 1.95 1.71
CA TYR A 15 0.74 3.00 2.56
C TYR A 15 2.10 2.55 3.13
N ILE A 16 3.13 3.37 2.95
CA ILE A 16 4.47 3.17 3.54
C ILE A 16 4.88 4.47 4.23
N SER A 17 5.07 4.39 5.55
CA SER A 17 5.42 5.54 6.39
C SER A 17 6.89 5.97 6.23
N VAL A 18 7.81 5.01 6.08
CA VAL A 18 9.27 5.24 6.06
C VAL A 18 9.94 4.27 5.07
N GLY A 19 11.09 4.65 4.50
CA GLY A 19 11.88 3.76 3.64
C GLY A 19 11.31 3.58 2.23
N ARG A 20 10.57 4.58 1.73
CA ARG A 20 10.06 4.57 0.35
C ARG A 20 11.22 4.57 -0.64
N VAL A 21 11.16 3.66 -1.61
CA VAL A 21 12.22 3.48 -2.62
C VAL A 21 12.01 4.35 -3.85
N LEU A 22 10.75 4.50 -4.30
CA LEU A 22 10.41 5.11 -5.59
C LEU A 22 9.38 6.24 -5.49
N MET A 23 8.36 6.07 -4.65
CA MET A 23 7.25 7.01 -4.51
C MET A 23 7.57 8.11 -3.50
N SER A 24 7.34 9.38 -3.88
CA SER A 24 7.46 10.51 -2.96
C SER A 24 6.31 10.54 -1.93
N ASN A 25 5.10 10.18 -2.36
CA ASN A 25 3.92 10.14 -1.50
C ASN A 25 3.91 8.87 -0.63
N PRO A 26 3.42 8.94 0.62
CA PRO A 26 3.33 7.77 1.50
C PRO A 26 2.24 6.79 1.07
N THR A 27 1.23 7.27 0.36
CA THR A 27 0.11 6.48 -0.14
C THR A 27 0.11 6.53 -1.66
N PHE A 28 0.04 5.37 -2.30
CA PHE A 28 0.05 5.25 -3.76
C PHE A 28 -0.60 3.93 -4.18
N LYS A 29 -1.06 3.85 -5.43
CA LYS A 29 -1.56 2.61 -6.01
C LYS A 29 -0.43 1.69 -6.46
N VAL A 30 -0.70 0.39 -6.50
CA VAL A 30 0.22 -0.61 -7.06
C VAL A 30 0.54 -0.30 -8.52
N GLY A 31 -0.45 0.06 -9.33
CA GLY A 31 -0.25 0.44 -10.74
C GLY A 31 0.68 1.65 -10.89
N GLU A 32 0.45 2.71 -10.10
CA GLU A 32 1.32 3.90 -10.10
C GLU A 32 2.77 3.55 -9.76
N PHE A 33 2.97 2.59 -8.84
CA PHE A 33 4.30 2.10 -8.50
C PHE A 33 4.96 1.36 -9.67
N LEU A 34 4.24 0.46 -10.33
CA LEU A 34 4.75 -0.31 -11.46
C LEU A 34 5.07 0.59 -12.67
N ASP A 35 4.24 1.58 -12.94
CA ASP A 35 4.47 2.57 -14.01
C ASP A 35 5.74 3.38 -13.76
N ALA A 36 5.92 3.90 -12.54
CA ALA A 36 7.13 4.63 -12.19
C ALA A 36 8.37 3.72 -12.22
N LEU A 37 8.23 2.44 -11.89
CA LEU A 37 9.33 1.50 -11.94
C LEU A 37 9.73 1.22 -13.39
N ALA A 38 8.75 1.02 -14.28
CA ALA A 38 8.98 0.89 -15.71
C ALA A 38 9.71 2.12 -16.27
N GLN A 39 9.23 3.33 -15.92
CA GLN A 39 9.87 4.58 -16.31
C GLN A 39 11.32 4.67 -15.83
N ALA A 40 11.57 4.36 -14.55
CA ALA A 40 12.91 4.40 -13.98
C ALA A 40 13.87 3.39 -14.64
N VAL A 41 13.38 2.19 -15.00
CA VAL A 41 14.18 1.21 -15.73
C VAL A 41 14.44 1.67 -17.16
N SER A 42 13.43 2.23 -17.83
CA SER A 42 13.55 2.76 -19.20
C SER A 42 14.59 3.87 -19.30
N GLU A 43 14.68 4.75 -18.31
CA GLU A 43 15.67 5.85 -18.31
C GLU A 43 17.12 5.35 -18.19
N GLN A 44 17.34 4.16 -17.63
CA GLN A 44 18.65 3.55 -17.51
C GLN A 44 19.05 2.73 -18.74
N GLN A 45 18.08 2.35 -19.59
CA GLN A 45 18.33 1.55 -20.79
C GLN A 45 18.37 2.45 -22.03
N GLY A 46 19.36 2.23 -22.89
CA GLY A 46 19.50 3.00 -24.14
C GLY A 46 18.43 2.66 -25.18
N GLU A 47 17.92 1.44 -25.17
CA GLU A 47 16.86 0.96 -26.07
C GLU A 47 15.76 0.29 -25.26
N TRP A 48 14.66 1.01 -25.01
CA TRP A 48 13.44 0.46 -24.45
C TRP A 48 12.57 -0.10 -25.58
N SER A 49 12.24 -1.38 -25.53
CA SER A 49 11.40 -2.05 -26.53
C SER A 49 10.04 -2.44 -25.96
N ASP A 50 9.07 -2.72 -26.84
CA ASP A 50 7.75 -3.23 -26.45
C ASP A 50 7.87 -4.55 -25.64
N GLU A 51 8.91 -5.34 -25.87
CA GLU A 51 9.18 -6.57 -25.10
C GLU A 51 9.59 -6.28 -23.64
N CYS A 52 10.11 -5.08 -23.36
CA CYS A 52 10.37 -4.61 -22.00
C CYS A 52 9.07 -4.26 -21.26
N GLU A 53 8.05 -3.75 -21.96
CA GLU A 53 6.75 -3.40 -21.37
C GLU A 53 5.98 -4.64 -20.88
N ASP A 54 6.14 -5.77 -21.56
CA ASP A 54 5.50 -7.04 -21.19
C ASP A 54 5.82 -7.48 -19.75
N TRP A 55 6.96 -7.07 -19.17
CA TRP A 55 7.30 -7.36 -17.77
C TRP A 55 6.35 -6.71 -16.77
N PHE A 56 5.70 -5.60 -17.15
CA PHE A 56 4.79 -4.83 -16.31
C PHE A 56 3.31 -5.09 -16.65
N GLY A 57 3.03 -5.71 -17.81
CA GLY A 57 1.69 -6.11 -18.24
C GLY A 57 1.37 -7.61 -18.09
N ASP A 58 1.06 -8.25 -19.22
CA ASP A 58 0.60 -9.65 -19.30
C ASP A 58 1.71 -10.71 -19.13
N GLY A 59 2.96 -10.26 -19.06
CA GLY A 59 4.15 -11.07 -18.84
C GLY A 59 4.92 -11.41 -20.11
N ALA A 60 6.24 -11.20 -20.05
CA ALA A 60 7.18 -11.51 -21.12
C ALA A 60 7.32 -13.02 -21.31
N ARG A 61 7.37 -13.47 -22.56
CA ARG A 61 7.55 -14.89 -22.90
C ARG A 61 8.92 -15.37 -22.44
N CYS A 62 8.97 -16.49 -21.74
CA CYS A 62 10.22 -17.04 -21.23
C CYS A 62 10.21 -18.56 -21.17
N GLU A 63 11.38 -19.14 -20.91
CA GLU A 63 11.54 -20.54 -20.52
C GLU A 63 12.18 -20.57 -19.12
N VAL A 64 11.67 -21.42 -18.23
CA VAL A 64 12.20 -21.59 -16.87
C VAL A 64 12.70 -23.01 -16.68
N LEU A 65 13.87 -23.13 -16.08
CA LEU A 65 14.41 -24.41 -15.61
C LEU A 65 14.25 -24.48 -14.09
N ARG A 66 13.39 -25.38 -13.61
CA ARG A 66 13.13 -25.55 -12.18
C ARG A 66 13.94 -26.70 -11.61
N PHE A 67 14.36 -26.58 -10.35
CA PHE A 67 14.93 -27.70 -9.61
C PHE A 67 13.92 -28.86 -9.58
N GLY A 68 14.37 -30.06 -9.95
CA GLY A 68 13.53 -31.27 -9.99
C GLY A 68 12.78 -31.48 -11.31
N ASN A 69 12.79 -30.54 -12.25
CA ASN A 69 12.23 -30.76 -13.59
C ASN A 69 13.25 -31.44 -14.53
N GLN A 70 12.75 -32.27 -15.44
CA GLN A 70 13.56 -32.91 -16.50
C GLN A 70 13.68 -32.02 -17.77
N GLY A 71 13.70 -30.69 -17.63
CA GLY A 71 13.88 -29.78 -18.76
C GLY A 71 13.31 -28.37 -18.60
N TRP A 72 13.52 -27.57 -19.65
CA TRP A 72 13.00 -26.21 -19.78
C TRP A 72 11.48 -26.20 -19.97
N GLN A 73 10.80 -25.29 -19.28
CA GLN A 73 9.36 -25.10 -19.39
C GLN A 73 9.04 -23.71 -19.95
N ARG A 74 8.31 -23.66 -21.07
CA ARG A 74 7.79 -22.40 -21.63
C ARG A 74 6.71 -21.79 -20.75
N GLY A 75 6.73 -20.47 -20.64
CA GLY A 75 5.77 -19.70 -19.84
C GLY A 75 5.88 -18.20 -20.07
N ARG A 76 5.40 -17.44 -19.08
CA ARG A 76 5.50 -15.99 -19.03
C ARG A 76 6.00 -15.55 -17.65
N ILE A 77 6.72 -14.42 -17.60
CA ILE A 77 7.22 -13.80 -16.37
C ILE A 77 6.79 -12.34 -16.31
N ARG A 78 6.40 -11.85 -15.13
CA ARG A 78 6.03 -10.45 -14.88
C ARG A 78 6.44 -10.01 -13.49
N ILE A 79 6.55 -8.71 -13.28
CA ILE A 79 6.80 -8.08 -11.99
C ILE A 79 5.46 -7.81 -11.29
N ARG A 80 5.34 -8.21 -10.02
CA ARG A 80 4.18 -7.94 -9.17
C ARG A 80 4.66 -7.63 -7.75
N LEU A 81 3.87 -6.85 -7.02
CA LEU A 81 4.08 -6.64 -5.60
C LEU A 81 3.32 -7.72 -4.82
N GLU A 82 3.98 -8.32 -3.84
CA GLU A 82 3.36 -9.29 -2.93
C GLU A 82 3.16 -8.67 -1.56
N PHE A 83 2.00 -8.95 -0.95
CA PHE A 83 1.70 -8.52 0.40
C PHE A 83 1.71 -9.69 1.37
N PHE A 84 2.43 -9.52 2.48
CA PHE A 84 2.52 -10.46 3.59
C PHE A 84 1.72 -9.90 4.76
N PRO A 85 0.45 -10.30 4.92
CA PRO A 85 -0.35 -9.85 6.05
C PRO A 85 0.23 -10.43 7.35
N GLU A 86 0.56 -9.54 8.28
CA GLU A 86 0.81 -9.94 9.65
C GLU A 86 -0.49 -10.39 10.32
N ASN A 87 -0.38 -11.17 11.40
CA ASN A 87 -1.54 -11.58 12.21
C ASN A 87 -2.14 -10.39 12.98
N GLN A 88 -2.66 -9.39 12.26
CA GLN A 88 -3.43 -8.31 12.83
C GLN A 88 -4.91 -8.65 12.69
N LYS A 89 -5.60 -8.70 13.83
CA LYS A 89 -7.06 -8.50 13.86
C LYS A 89 -7.28 -7.21 13.08
N LEU A 90 -7.94 -7.29 11.92
CA LEU A 90 -8.30 -6.17 11.06
C LEU A 90 -8.49 -4.92 11.94
N LEU A 91 -7.78 -3.82 11.63
CA LEU A 91 -8.07 -2.51 12.22
C LEU A 91 -9.58 -2.38 12.17
N GLN A 92 -10.23 -2.47 13.35
CA GLN A 92 -11.66 -2.71 13.43
C GLN A 92 -12.32 -1.67 12.54
N ALA A 93 -13.01 -2.12 11.47
CA ALA A 93 -13.87 -1.25 10.67
C ALA A 93 -14.61 -0.37 11.67
N GLU A 94 -14.46 0.95 11.56
CA GLU A 94 -15.05 1.90 12.49
C GLU A 94 -16.44 1.40 12.83
N ARG A 95 -16.68 1.10 14.12
CA ARG A 95 -17.96 0.56 14.56
C ARG A 95 -19.04 1.39 13.89
N PRO A 96 -20.03 0.77 13.20
CA PRO A 96 -21.07 1.53 12.52
C PRO A 96 -21.61 2.53 13.52
N ARG A 97 -21.51 3.82 13.17
CA ARG A 97 -21.92 4.93 14.03
C ARG A 97 -23.29 4.56 14.57
N GLN A 98 -23.38 4.23 15.86
CA GLN A 98 -24.66 3.93 16.48
C GLN A 98 -25.58 5.09 16.14
N GLU A 99 -26.64 4.82 15.38
CA GLU A 99 -27.72 5.75 15.20
C GLU A 99 -28.16 6.14 16.61
N ARG A 100 -27.84 7.36 17.01
CA ARG A 100 -28.30 7.91 18.27
C ARG A 100 -29.82 7.90 18.16
N SER A 101 -30.46 6.90 18.76
CA SER A 101 -31.91 6.87 18.99
C SER A 101 -32.29 8.24 19.52
N GLY A 102 -33.13 8.94 18.77
CA GLY A 102 -33.44 10.35 18.96
C GLY A 102 -34.04 10.64 20.33
N GLY A 103 -33.17 10.90 21.32
CA GLY A 103 -33.53 11.64 22.52
C GLY A 103 -33.63 13.13 22.19
N PRO A 104 -34.46 13.92 22.91
CA PRO A 104 -34.60 15.34 22.64
C PRO A 104 -33.23 16.03 22.70
N ARG A 105 -32.86 16.72 21.62
CA ARG A 105 -31.65 17.56 21.58
C ARG A 105 -31.85 18.74 22.53
N GLU A 106 -31.41 18.63 23.78
CA GLU A 106 -31.01 19.82 24.51
C GLU A 106 -29.90 20.50 23.71
N ARG A 107 -30.12 21.76 23.32
CA ARG A 107 -29.16 22.57 22.58
C ARG A 107 -28.01 22.95 23.52
N ALA A 108 -27.14 21.99 23.81
CA ALA A 108 -25.80 22.30 24.29
C ALA A 108 -25.10 23.06 23.16
N GLY A 109 -24.77 24.33 23.42
CA GLY A 109 -24.07 25.19 22.47
C GLY A 109 -22.83 24.49 21.93
N ARG A 110 -22.52 24.72 20.65
CA ARG A 110 -21.28 24.23 20.04
C ARG A 110 -20.11 24.74 20.90
N PRO A 111 -19.17 23.88 21.36
CA PRO A 111 -18.05 24.34 22.15
C PRO A 111 -17.25 25.39 21.36
N PRO A 112 -16.69 26.41 22.02
CA PRO A 112 -15.86 27.42 21.36
C PRO A 112 -14.76 26.76 20.53
N ARG A 113 -14.48 27.36 19.36
CA ARG A 113 -13.54 26.81 18.37
C ARG A 113 -12.15 26.55 18.97
N ASP A 114 -11.77 27.27 20.00
CA ASP A 114 -10.45 27.20 20.62
C ASP A 114 -10.22 25.90 21.42
N GLU A 115 -11.27 25.31 22.02
CA GLU A 115 -11.16 24.01 22.71
C GLU A 115 -10.89 22.85 21.75
N ILE A 116 -11.27 22.99 20.47
CA ILE A 116 -11.06 21.97 19.45
C ILE A 116 -9.57 21.89 19.05
N TYR A 117 -8.85 23.02 19.11
CA TYR A 117 -7.43 23.06 18.78
C TYR A 117 -6.55 22.65 19.96
N SER A 118 -6.91 23.01 21.20
CA SER A 118 -6.17 22.56 22.39
C SER A 118 -6.11 21.03 22.52
N ARG A 119 -7.19 20.34 22.15
CA ARG A 119 -7.25 18.88 22.21
C ARG A 119 -6.37 18.17 21.17
N ARG A 120 -5.96 18.88 20.12
CA ARG A 120 -5.10 18.32 19.07
C ARG A 120 -3.62 18.42 19.45
N ASP A 121 -3.23 19.47 20.16
CA ASP A 121 -1.85 19.65 20.63
C ASP A 121 -1.48 18.65 21.74
N GLU A 122 -2.43 18.29 22.62
CA GLU A 122 -2.23 17.24 23.64
C GLU A 122 -1.88 15.87 23.04
N VAL A 123 -2.35 15.56 21.83
CA VAL A 123 -2.07 14.27 21.17
C VAL A 123 -0.65 14.22 20.59
N TYR A 124 -0.06 15.38 20.25
CA TYR A 124 1.30 15.46 19.73
C TYR A 124 2.37 15.56 20.82
N GLU A 125 2.02 16.10 22.00
CA GLU A 125 2.92 16.15 23.16
C GLU A 125 3.23 14.73 23.72
N VAL A 126 2.30 13.78 23.61
CA VAL A 126 2.49 12.38 24.09
C VAL A 126 3.58 11.62 23.32
N TYR A 127 3.99 12.08 22.14
CA TYR A 127 5.05 11.45 21.34
C TYR A 127 6.41 12.14 21.47
N ARG A 128 6.57 13.10 22.40
CA ARG A 128 7.83 13.87 22.53
C ARG A 128 8.66 13.57 23.76
N GLU A 129 8.23 12.69 24.64
CA GLU A 129 9.03 12.26 25.79
C GLU A 129 9.06 10.74 25.84
N ASP A 130 10.13 10.18 25.26
CA ASP A 130 10.98 9.12 25.81
C ASP A 130 11.80 8.49 24.67
N ASP A 131 12.94 9.10 24.35
CA ASP A 131 14.24 8.41 24.36
C ASP A 131 15.38 9.40 24.07
N TYR A 132 16.39 9.33 24.94
CA TYR A 132 17.63 10.11 24.98
C TYR A 132 18.60 9.78 23.84
#